data_AF-A0A4Y2PMJ2-F1
#
_entry.id   AF-A0A4Y2PMJ2-F1
#
_cell.length_a   1.000
_cell.length_b   1.000
_cell.length_c   1.000
_cell.angle_alpha   90.00
_cell.angle_beta   90.00
_cell.angle_gamma   90.00
#
_symmetry.space_group_name_H-M   'P 1'
#
loop_
_entity.id
_entity.type
_entity.pdbx_description
1 polymer ?
#
loop_
_entity_poly.entity_id
_entity_poly.type
_entity_poly.pdbx_seq_one_letter_code
_entity_poly.pdbx_strand_id
1 'polypeptide(L)'
;MPGFAFDLELAYDLYVCSATLIDYMPLPTTNQVARAANFIYAALTFRKLLNTQTLKPVTIQDFIPLCAWQYERMFNTTRVPDVKKDRLVHLSDSQHIVVYHRGRYYKVILYNKRHLLKPVDLQW
;
A
#
# COMPACT_ATOMS: atom_id res chain seq x y z
N MET A 1 -0.61 23.09 -15.17
CA MET A 1 -1.86 22.37 -15.45
C MET A 1 -1.58 20.88 -15.69
N PRO A 2 -1.67 20.01 -14.66
CA PRO A 2 -1.93 18.59 -14.88
C PRO A 2 -3.07 18.14 -13.96
N GLY A 3 -4.31 18.46 -14.33
CA GLY A 3 -5.52 18.13 -13.55
C GLY A 3 -6.41 17.06 -14.18
N PHE A 4 -6.15 16.66 -15.43
CA PHE A 4 -7.11 15.88 -16.22
C PHE A 4 -6.91 14.36 -16.16
N ALA A 5 -5.73 13.88 -15.77
CA ALA A 5 -5.44 12.44 -15.75
C ALA A 5 -6.03 11.69 -14.53
N PHE A 6 -6.37 12.40 -13.45
CA PHE A 6 -6.92 11.78 -12.23
C PHE A 6 -8.41 11.45 -12.32
N ASP A 7 -9.13 12.04 -13.29
CA ASP A 7 -10.60 11.98 -13.30
C ASP A 7 -11.14 10.71 -14.00
N LEU A 8 -10.33 10.02 -14.82
CA LEU A 8 -10.78 8.84 -15.57
C LEU A 8 -10.59 7.48 -14.86
N GLU A 9 -9.79 7.41 -13.79
CA GLU A 9 -9.64 6.18 -12.98
C GLU A 9 -10.73 6.05 -11.90
N LEU A 10 -11.59 7.07 -11.73
CA LEU A 10 -12.62 7.09 -10.69
C LEU A 10 -13.83 6.19 -11.01
N ALA A 11 -13.92 5.59 -12.19
CA ALA A 11 -15.01 4.69 -12.57
C ALA A 11 -14.68 3.19 -12.47
N TYR A 12 -13.47 2.83 -12.07
CA TYR A 12 -13.10 1.42 -11.88
C TYR A 12 -13.09 1.09 -10.40
N ASP A 13 -14.00 0.20 -10.06
CA ASP A 13 -14.31 -0.30 -8.74
C ASP A 13 -13.07 -0.66 -7.92
N LEU A 14 -13.24 -0.52 -6.61
CA LEU A 14 -12.63 -1.23 -5.49
C LEU A 14 -11.96 -2.59 -5.83
N TYR A 15 -10.90 -2.63 -6.64
CA TYR A 15 -10.29 -3.87 -7.11
C TYR A 15 -8.89 -3.69 -7.68
N VAL A 16 -8.02 -2.92 -7.03
CA VAL A 16 -6.59 -2.93 -7.39
C VAL A 16 -5.71 -3.00 -6.14
N CYS A 17 -5.98 -3.97 -5.27
CA CYS A 17 -4.86 -4.78 -4.78
C CYS A 17 -4.70 -5.86 -5.85
N SER A 18 -3.97 -5.55 -6.93
CA SER A 18 -3.71 -6.51 -8.00
C SER A 18 -2.94 -7.70 -7.42
N ALA A 19 -3.68 -8.71 -6.97
CA ALA A 19 -3.16 -9.98 -6.49
C ALA A 19 -2.56 -10.83 -7.63
N THR A 20 -2.66 -10.37 -8.89
CA THR A 20 -2.30 -11.16 -10.07
C THR A 20 -0.80 -11.35 -10.25
N LEU A 21 0.05 -10.52 -9.62
CA LEU A 21 1.50 -10.68 -9.73
C LEU A 21 2.06 -11.74 -8.73
N ILE A 22 1.31 -12.08 -7.68
CA ILE A 22 1.79 -13.02 -6.64
C ILE A 22 1.63 -14.47 -7.07
N ASP A 23 0.72 -14.76 -8.01
CA ASP A 23 0.42 -16.13 -8.45
C ASP A 23 1.55 -16.78 -9.28
N TYR A 24 2.48 -15.99 -9.84
CA TYR A 24 3.65 -16.50 -10.57
C TYR A 24 4.89 -16.75 -9.69
N MET A 25 4.85 -16.41 -8.40
CA MET A 25 5.97 -16.65 -7.49
C MET A 25 5.85 -18.07 -6.90
N PRO A 26 6.91 -18.90 -6.92
CA PRO A 26 6.89 -20.15 -6.16
C PRO A 26 6.66 -19.84 -4.68
N LEU A 27 5.54 -20.30 -4.15
CA LEU A 27 5.12 -20.01 -2.78
C LEU A 27 5.89 -20.94 -1.82
N PRO A 28 6.82 -20.43 -0.99
CA PRO A 28 7.63 -21.27 -0.12
C PRO A 28 6.82 -21.90 1.03
N THR A 29 5.60 -21.38 1.29
CA THR A 29 4.75 -21.82 2.40
C THR A 29 3.28 -21.96 1.97
N THR A 30 2.61 -22.95 2.56
CA THR A 30 1.17 -23.20 2.39
C THR A 30 0.31 -22.33 3.30
N ASN A 31 0.88 -21.76 4.37
CA ASN A 31 0.17 -20.92 5.31
C ASN A 31 -0.10 -19.51 4.71
N GLN A 32 -1.35 -19.23 4.38
CA GLN A 32 -1.79 -17.94 3.83
C GLN A 32 -1.46 -16.76 4.75
N VAL A 33 -1.54 -16.95 6.07
CA VAL A 33 -1.32 -15.88 7.06
C VAL A 33 0.15 -15.48 7.08
N ALA A 34 1.07 -16.45 7.06
CA ALA A 34 2.50 -16.19 6.99
C ALA A 34 2.88 -15.42 5.72
N ARG A 35 2.24 -15.72 4.58
CA ARG A 35 2.44 -14.98 3.32
C ARG A 35 1.93 -13.56 3.40
N ALA A 36 0.72 -13.37 3.93
CA ALA A 36 0.15 -12.04 4.14
C ALA A 36 1.02 -11.20 5.08
N ALA A 37 1.51 -11.78 6.18
CA ALA A 37 2.40 -11.12 7.13
C ALA A 37 3.72 -10.67 6.48
N ASN A 38 4.34 -11.52 5.65
CA ASN A 38 5.55 -11.15 4.91
C ASN A 38 5.29 -10.03 3.88
N PHE A 39 4.17 -10.07 3.18
CA PHE A 39 3.78 -9.02 2.24
C PHE A 39 3.55 -7.68 2.95
N ILE A 40 2.81 -7.69 4.06
CA ILE A 40 2.59 -6.51 4.90
C ILE A 40 3.93 -5.94 5.38
N TYR A 41 4.83 -6.80 5.87
CA TYR A 41 6.14 -6.38 6.34
C TYR A 41 7.00 -5.77 5.23
N ALA A 42 6.99 -6.34 4.02
CA ALA A 42 7.69 -5.81 2.86
C ALA A 42 7.14 -4.44 2.45
N ALA A 43 5.81 -4.29 2.39
CA ALA A 43 5.15 -3.02 2.08
C ALA A 43 5.48 -1.92 3.10
N LEU A 44 5.53 -2.27 4.39
CA LEU A 44 5.91 -1.33 5.46
C LEU A 44 7.39 -0.96 5.43
N THR A 45 8.24 -1.90 5.04
CA THR A 45 9.67 -1.62 4.80
C THR A 45 9.84 -0.67 3.62
N PHE A 46 9.10 -0.88 2.53
CA PHE A 46 9.09 0.03 1.38
C PHE A 46 8.59 1.44 1.76
N ARG A 47 7.52 1.53 2.55
CA ARG A 47 7.04 2.81 3.11
C ARG A 47 8.12 3.51 3.93
N LYS A 48 8.88 2.76 4.75
CA LYS A 48 10.00 3.32 5.52
C LYS A 48 11.09 3.87 4.60
N LEU A 49 11.46 3.15 3.54
CA LEU A 49 12.46 3.61 2.56
C LEU A 49 12.02 4.87 1.81
N LEU A 50 10.73 4.96 1.46
CA LEU A 50 10.16 6.16 0.85
C LEU A 50 10.21 7.36 1.81
N ASN A 51 9.78 7.17 3.07
CA ASN A 51 9.79 8.23 4.07
C ASN A 51 11.21 8.72 4.41
N THR A 52 12.19 7.82 4.41
CA THR A 52 13.61 8.17 4.61
C THR A 52 14.26 8.70 3.32
N GLN A 53 13.57 8.68 2.18
CA GLN A 53 14.09 9.07 0.87
C GLN A 53 15.37 8.31 0.45
N THR A 54 15.58 7.10 0.96
CA THR A 54 16.73 6.25 0.63
C THR A 54 16.47 5.32 -0.55
N LEU A 55 15.27 5.39 -1.13
CA LEU A 55 14.92 4.62 -2.32
C LEU A 55 15.77 5.09 -3.51
N LYS A 56 16.32 4.14 -4.27
CA LYS A 56 16.97 4.47 -5.55
C LYS A 56 15.94 5.13 -6.48
N PRO A 57 16.30 6.22 -7.18
CA PRO A 57 15.39 6.88 -8.10
C PRO A 57 14.98 5.90 -9.21
N VAL A 58 13.70 5.87 -9.54
CA VAL A 58 13.20 5.05 -10.65
C VAL A 58 13.56 5.75 -11.94
N THR A 59 14.34 5.07 -12.77
CA THR A 59 14.81 5.56 -14.07
C THR A 59 14.14 4.76 -15.18
N ILE A 60 13.68 5.46 -16.23
CA ILE A 60 13.33 4.80 -17.49
C ILE A 60 14.61 4.59 -18.28
N GLN A 61 14.88 3.35 -18.67
CA GLN A 61 16.06 2.96 -19.45
C GLN A 61 17.39 3.46 -18.83
N ASP A 62 17.46 3.59 -17.50
CA ASP A 62 18.64 4.07 -16.76
C ASP A 62 19.10 5.51 -17.03
N PHE A 63 18.35 6.29 -17.83
CA PHE A 63 18.74 7.66 -18.21
C PHE A 63 17.78 8.75 -17.75
N ILE A 64 16.47 8.48 -17.72
CA ILE A 64 15.46 9.52 -17.44
C ILE A 64 14.86 9.29 -16.04
N PRO A 65 15.12 10.18 -15.07
CA PRO A 65 14.54 10.06 -13.74
C PRO A 65 13.04 10.40 -13.79
N LEU A 66 12.22 9.55 -13.17
CA LEU A 66 10.79 9.79 -13.01
C LEU A 66 10.48 10.59 -11.74
N CYS A 67 9.37 11.33 -11.77
CA CYS A 67 8.90 12.06 -10.61
C CYS A 67 8.35 11.09 -9.55
N ALA A 68 8.82 11.22 -8.31
CA ALA A 68 8.41 10.35 -7.21
C ALA A 68 7.11 10.80 -6.50
N TRP A 69 6.47 11.87 -6.99
CA TRP A 69 5.28 12.47 -6.35
C TRP A 69 4.11 11.50 -6.19
N GLN A 70 4.00 10.51 -7.09
CA GLN A 70 2.93 9.53 -7.04
C GLN A 70 3.07 8.55 -5.85
N TYR A 71 4.29 8.27 -5.40
CA TYR A 71 4.55 7.30 -4.33
C TYR A 71 4.02 7.77 -2.97
N GLU A 72 3.95 9.08 -2.72
CA GLU A 72 3.39 9.63 -1.49
C GLU A 72 1.90 9.26 -1.31
N ARG A 73 1.20 9.05 -2.43
CA ARG A 73 -0.23 8.71 -2.44
C ARG A 73 -0.50 7.21 -2.38
N MET A 74 0.51 6.35 -2.34
CA MET A 74 0.31 4.90 -2.24
C MET A 74 -0.09 4.44 -0.83
N PHE A 75 0.31 5.19 0.20
CA PHE A 75 0.08 4.83 1.59
C PHE A 75 -0.84 5.84 2.27
N ASN A 76 -1.70 5.33 3.15
CA ASN A 76 -2.62 6.13 3.97
C ASN A 76 -3.54 7.07 3.20
N THR A 77 -3.80 6.81 1.92
CA THR A 77 -4.78 7.52 1.12
C THR A 77 -6.05 6.71 1.02
N THR A 78 -7.19 7.37 1.07
CA THR A 78 -8.49 6.77 0.83
C THR A 78 -9.32 7.69 -0.05
N ARG A 79 -10.14 7.10 -0.91
CA ARG A 79 -11.14 7.82 -1.69
C ARG A 79 -12.41 7.88 -0.86
N VAL A 80 -12.91 9.09 -0.64
CA VAL A 80 -14.20 9.31 0.02
C VAL A 80 -15.18 9.76 -1.06
N PRO A 81 -16.26 9.00 -1.30
CA PRO A 81 -17.27 9.38 -2.28
C PRO A 81 -17.97 10.67 -1.84
N ASP A 82 -18.23 11.56 -2.78
CA ASP A 82 -18.98 12.80 -2.56
C ASP A 82 -19.94 13.05 -3.73
N VAL A 83 -21.01 13.83 -3.50
CA VAL A 83 -22.15 13.95 -4.43
C VAL A 83 -21.74 14.52 -5.80
N LYS A 84 -20.73 15.39 -5.84
CA LYS A 84 -20.28 16.07 -7.06
C LYS A 84 -19.00 15.47 -7.65
N LYS A 85 -18.02 15.20 -6.79
CA LYS A 85 -16.72 14.68 -7.18
C LYS A 85 -16.04 14.08 -5.97
N ASP A 86 -15.52 12.87 -6.15
CA ASP A 86 -14.86 12.17 -5.07
C ASP A 86 -13.57 12.86 -4.65
N ARG A 87 -13.34 12.82 -3.33
CA ARG A 87 -12.17 13.43 -2.72
C ARG A 87 -11.17 12.37 -2.32
N LEU A 88 -9.91 12.60 -2.64
CA LEU A 88 -8.79 11.81 -2.15
C LEU A 88 -8.33 12.39 -0.81
N VAL A 89 -8.43 11.61 0.26
CA VAL A 89 -8.03 12.01 1.61
C VAL A 89 -6.75 11.27 1.97
N HIS A 90 -5.71 12.01 2.36
CA HIS A 90 -4.46 11.46 2.85
C HIS A 90 -4.35 11.64 4.36
N LEU A 91 -4.12 10.54 5.10
CA LEU A 91 -3.99 10.52 6.56
C LEU A 91 -2.55 10.15 6.97
N SER A 92 -1.66 11.13 7.06
CA SER A 92 -0.23 10.92 7.39
C SER A 92 0.00 10.11 8.68
N ASP A 93 -0.87 10.27 9.67
CA ASP A 93 -0.62 9.82 11.05
C ASP A 93 -1.08 8.37 11.31
N SER A 94 -1.68 7.70 10.31
CA SER A 94 -2.21 6.35 10.48
C SER A 94 -1.09 5.30 10.57
N GLN A 95 -1.10 4.57 11.69
CA GLN A 95 -0.17 3.48 12.05
C GLN A 95 -0.84 2.09 12.14
N HIS A 96 -2.00 1.94 11.51
CA HIS A 96 -2.77 0.70 11.50
C HIS A 96 -3.09 0.28 10.07
N ILE A 97 -3.37 -1.01 9.89
CA ILE A 97 -3.94 -1.54 8.65
C ILE A 97 -5.36 -2.03 8.91
N VAL A 98 -6.13 -2.07 7.83
CA VAL A 98 -7.46 -2.68 7.83
C VAL A 98 -7.38 -3.98 7.05
N VAL A 99 -7.76 -5.08 7.69
CA VAL A 99 -7.84 -6.40 7.06
C VAL A 99 -9.31 -6.73 6.83
N TYR A 100 -9.64 -7.10 5.60
CA TYR A 100 -10.97 -7.57 5.25
C TYR A 100 -10.98 -9.09 5.18
N HIS A 101 -11.88 -9.73 5.91
CA HIS A 101 -12.05 -11.18 5.87
C HIS A 101 -13.52 -11.55 6.13
N ARG A 102 -14.13 -12.30 5.21
CA ARG A 102 -15.51 -12.85 5.31
C ARG A 102 -16.54 -11.78 5.75
N GLY A 103 -16.56 -10.63 5.08
CA GLY A 103 -17.54 -9.57 5.36
C GLY A 103 -17.27 -8.74 6.63
N ARG A 104 -16.12 -8.94 7.30
CA ARG A 104 -15.74 -8.19 8.49
C ARG A 104 -14.43 -7.44 8.27
N TYR A 105 -14.34 -6.25 8.85
CA TYR A 105 -13.15 -5.43 8.86
C TYR A 105 -12.47 -5.52 10.23
N TYR A 106 -11.16 -5.74 10.22
CA TYR A 106 -10.34 -5.82 11.41
C TYR A 106 -9.29 -4.71 11.37
N LYS A 107 -9.15 -3.99 12.48
CA LYS A 107 -8.10 -2.98 12.64
C LYS A 107 -6.90 -3.64 13.32
N VAL A 108 -5.78 -3.74 12.61
CA VAL A 108 -4.53 -4.31 13.14
C VAL A 108 -3.51 -3.20 13.32
N ILE A 109 -2.95 -3.10 14.54
CA ILE A 109 -1.91 -2.12 14.88
C ILE A 109 -0.56 -2.70 14.48
N LEU A 110 0.25 -1.94 13.75
CA LEU A 110 1.52 -2.42 13.18
C LEU A 110 2.75 -2.12 14.02
N TYR A 111 2.62 -1.24 15.02
CA TYR A 111 3.74 -0.74 15.80
C TYR A 111 3.57 -1.10 17.27
N ASN A 112 4.62 -1.66 17.87
CA ASN A 112 4.72 -1.89 19.30
C ASN A 112 5.79 -0.96 19.87
N LYS A 113 5.40 0.00 20.72
CA LYS A 113 6.31 0.95 21.40
C LYS A 113 7.38 1.55 20.45
N ARG A 114 6.99 1.89 19.21
CA ARG A 114 7.81 2.44 18.09
C ARG A 114 8.55 1.43 17.20
N HIS A 115 8.54 0.15 17.51
CA HIS A 115 9.09 -0.88 16.64
C HIS A 115 8.03 -1.43 15.70
N LEU A 116 8.41 -1.64 14.43
CA LEU A 116 7.59 -2.35 13.46
C LEU A 116 7.47 -3.83 13.88
N LEU A 117 6.25 -4.36 13.91
CA LEU A 117 6.02 -5.77 14.20
C LEU A 117 6.72 -6.66 13.16
N LYS A 118 7.33 -7.76 13.61
CA LYS A 118 7.94 -8.74 12.71
C LYS A 118 6.85 -9.57 12.04
N PRO A 119 7.12 -10.22 10.91
CA PRO A 119 6.17 -11.12 10.26
C PRO A 119 5.65 -12.22 11.21
N VAL A 120 6.51 -12.69 12.13
CA VAL A 120 6.14 -13.68 13.15
C VAL A 120 5.09 -13.14 14.12
N ASP A 121 5.13 -11.84 14.46
CA ASP A 121 4.16 -11.24 15.37
C ASP A 121 2.85 -10.89 14.66
N LEU A 122 2.87 -10.71 13.33
CA LEU A 122 1.71 -10.38 12.51
C LEU A 122 0.87 -11.60 12.11
N GLN A 123 1.43 -12.81 12.19
CA GLN A 123 0.74 -14.04 11.80
C GLN A 123 -0.11 -14.67 12.90
N TRP A 124 0.08 -14.25 14.15
CA TRP A 124 -0.61 -14.77 15.35
C TRP A 124 -1.66 -13.77 15.81
#